data_AF-A0A8S9ULB7-F1
#
_entry.id   AF-A0A8S9ULB7-F1
#
_cell.length_a   1.000
_cell.length_b   1.000
_cell.length_c   1.000
_cell.angle_alpha   90.00
_cell.angle_beta   90.00
_cell.angle_gamma   90.00
#
_symmetry.space_group_name_H-M   'P 1'
#
loop_
_entity.id
_entity.type
_entity.pdbx_description
1 polymer ?
#
loop_
_entity_poly.entity_id
_entity_poly.type
_entity_poly.pdbx_seq_one_letter_code
_entity_poly.pdbx_strand_id
1 'polypeptide(L)'
;MNYSAFGTRNSSALSDAVVGTIMQRSAWQTRDNPSTSVDDVRGNSLIAANSYHQRSRRHTSRHAHCQQPYQKYTVENRMKTTDASMGAVLSPSIAELIGQSGSSSRRKRISCLLSDLKTVNSISENIKGANSFLTPELQHAIVADALKKKIRHRERCRINQARYRQRQLQVETDIEDAIHKLKSEIKQLDNKTYNETRQPTAPTSWALASDYFRQLNYYVSSPEKLYKSAFKFIHEFMAPDVEDSSSFEADEWLKNWRLSATYFEDVHVEVKGMKTPTPDTLIAGTTTSMTITSNTLRLVFPHLNIDGVGGTKGGAWSPLASKLLGKRLVMSGSVIFHWDSLTGKATSIQSRADMITPMLKLLGSLEDVSNAFYKARVTPDGNFTRC
;
A
#
# COMPACT_ATOMS: atom_id res chain seq x y z
N MET A 1 45.96 54.81 -25.75
CA MET A 1 47.05 55.08 -24.79
C MET A 1 47.56 53.73 -24.28
N ASN A 2 48.89 53.58 -24.16
CA ASN A 2 49.68 52.76 -23.22
C ASN A 2 49.25 51.28 -22.93
N TYR A 3 50.11 50.28 -23.17
CA TYR A 3 51.10 49.69 -22.22
C TYR A 3 50.46 49.20 -20.89
N SER A 4 50.76 48.03 -20.31
CA SER A 4 51.78 46.96 -20.50
C SER A 4 51.21 45.63 -19.92
N ALA A 5 51.51 44.41 -20.36
CA ALA A 5 52.78 43.65 -20.38
C ALA A 5 53.39 43.31 -18.99
N PHE A 6 54.14 42.20 -18.93
CA PHE A 6 54.70 41.50 -17.73
C PHE A 6 53.71 40.63 -16.92
N GLY A 7 54.09 39.51 -16.29
CA GLY A 7 55.43 38.88 -16.19
C GLY A 7 55.41 37.40 -15.76
N THR A 8 56.56 36.72 -15.87
CA THR A 8 56.71 35.25 -15.86
C THR A 8 57.18 34.61 -14.54
N ARG A 9 56.67 33.39 -14.26
CA ARG A 9 57.41 32.15 -13.89
C ARG A 9 58.37 32.13 -12.67
N ASN A 10 58.00 31.39 -11.62
CA ASN A 10 58.84 30.52 -10.74
C ASN A 10 57.89 29.57 -9.94
N SER A 11 58.12 28.31 -9.55
CA SER A 11 59.18 27.26 -9.62
C SER A 11 60.22 27.09 -8.49
N SER A 12 60.34 25.84 -8.01
CA SER A 12 61.28 25.26 -6.99
C SER A 12 60.99 25.63 -5.51
N ALA A 13 61.24 24.79 -4.48
CA ALA A 13 61.81 23.43 -4.43
C ALA A 13 61.41 22.63 -3.15
N LEU A 14 61.60 21.30 -3.16
CA LEU A 14 61.75 20.36 -2.01
C LEU A 14 60.52 20.09 -1.11
N SER A 15 60.35 18.94 -0.42
CA SER A 15 61.21 17.73 -0.26
C SER A 15 60.38 16.41 -0.21
N ASP A 16 61.06 15.26 -0.26
CA ASP A 16 60.49 13.90 -0.31
C ASP A 16 59.92 13.35 1.03
N ALA A 17 58.96 12.41 0.94
CA ALA A 17 58.87 11.21 1.79
C ALA A 17 57.91 10.13 1.23
N VAL A 18 58.46 8.94 0.98
CA VAL A 18 57.87 7.78 0.27
C VAL A 18 56.85 6.98 1.12
N VAL A 19 56.05 6.12 0.45
CA VAL A 19 55.30 4.91 0.92
C VAL A 19 53.79 5.05 1.11
N GLY A 20 53.00 4.13 0.53
CA GLY A 20 51.62 3.83 1.00
C GLY A 20 50.51 3.57 -0.04
N THR A 21 50.70 2.67 -1.02
CA THR A 21 49.63 2.31 -1.98
C THR A 21 48.45 1.57 -1.32
N ILE A 22 47.20 1.99 -1.60
CA ILE A 22 45.97 1.14 -1.54
C ILE A 22 44.87 1.77 -2.42
N MET A 23 43.94 0.95 -2.92
CA MET A 23 43.08 1.26 -4.07
C MET A 23 41.84 2.14 -3.80
N GLN A 24 41.63 3.09 -4.70
CA GLN A 24 40.33 3.37 -5.36
C GLN A 24 40.59 3.29 -6.88
N ARG A 25 39.63 3.04 -7.79
CA ARG A 25 38.16 3.01 -7.69
C ARG A 25 37.54 2.17 -8.84
N SER A 26 36.27 1.79 -8.67
CA SER A 26 35.20 1.63 -9.70
C SER A 26 35.51 1.33 -11.18
N ALA A 27 34.75 0.38 -11.74
CA ALA A 27 33.90 0.67 -12.90
C ALA A 27 32.67 -0.27 -12.93
N TRP A 28 31.47 0.29 -13.00
CA TRP A 28 30.29 -0.36 -13.59
C TRP A 28 30.10 0.25 -14.99
N GLN A 29 29.72 -0.54 -15.98
CA GLN A 29 29.34 -0.03 -17.31
C GLN A 29 27.90 -0.42 -17.65
N THR A 30 27.02 0.59 -17.68
CA THR A 30 25.82 0.57 -18.52
C THR A 30 26.19 1.04 -19.93
N ARG A 31 25.40 0.63 -20.94
CA ARG A 31 25.56 1.10 -22.32
C ARG A 31 24.19 1.07 -23.02
N ASP A 32 23.77 2.22 -23.53
CA ASP A 32 22.43 2.45 -24.08
C ASP A 32 22.37 2.39 -25.61
N ASN A 33 21.14 2.59 -26.13
CA ASN A 33 20.74 2.96 -27.51
C ASN A 33 20.56 1.81 -28.55
N PRO A 34 19.68 1.99 -29.57
CA PRO A 34 18.41 2.75 -29.58
C PRO A 34 17.24 2.02 -30.29
N SER A 35 16.13 2.75 -30.48
CA SER A 35 14.81 2.37 -31.03
C SER A 35 14.73 1.79 -32.45
N THR A 36 13.68 0.99 -32.73
CA THR A 36 12.94 0.98 -34.02
C THR A 36 11.55 0.31 -33.88
N SER A 37 10.68 0.46 -34.89
CA SER A 37 9.31 -0.07 -35.02
C SER A 37 9.09 -0.54 -36.48
N VAL A 38 8.21 -1.50 -36.85
CA VAL A 38 6.73 -1.41 -37.05
C VAL A 38 6.21 -2.78 -37.60
N ASP A 39 4.89 -3.06 -37.46
CA ASP A 39 3.98 -4.04 -38.15
C ASP A 39 4.22 -5.57 -38.28
N ASP A 40 3.42 -6.33 -37.50
CA ASP A 40 2.23 -7.14 -37.89
C ASP A 40 2.29 -8.43 -38.79
N VAL A 41 1.15 -9.15 -38.78
CA VAL A 41 0.64 -10.23 -39.68
C VAL A 41 0.65 -11.69 -39.16
N ARG A 42 -0.45 -12.02 -38.45
CA ARG A 42 -1.33 -13.20 -38.70
C ARG A 42 -0.81 -14.64 -38.44
N GLY A 43 -0.79 -15.02 -37.17
CA GLY A 43 -1.70 -16.01 -36.55
C GLY A 43 -1.94 -17.42 -37.12
N ASN A 44 -2.04 -18.40 -36.21
CA ASN A 44 -3.14 -19.38 -36.24
C ASN A 44 -3.52 -19.89 -34.83
N SER A 45 -4.73 -20.45 -34.69
CA SER A 45 -5.34 -20.80 -33.38
C SER A 45 -5.08 -22.23 -32.94
N LEU A 46 -4.93 -22.46 -31.62
CA LEU A 46 -5.25 -23.74 -30.98
C LEU A 46 -5.75 -23.53 -29.54
N ILE A 47 -6.76 -24.32 -29.15
CA ILE A 47 -7.64 -24.11 -28.00
C ILE A 47 -6.94 -24.44 -26.67
N ALA A 48 -7.08 -23.58 -25.66
CA ALA A 48 -6.83 -23.90 -24.25
C ALA A 48 -7.84 -23.19 -23.34
N ALA A 49 -8.51 -23.95 -22.46
CA ALA A 49 -9.54 -23.42 -21.57
C ALA A 49 -8.94 -22.87 -20.25
N ASN A 50 -9.10 -21.58 -19.99
CA ASN A 50 -8.63 -20.94 -18.76
C ASN A 50 -9.58 -21.19 -17.57
N SER A 51 -9.54 -22.40 -17.02
CA SER A 51 -10.05 -22.67 -15.67
C SER A 51 -9.16 -21.96 -14.63
N TYR A 52 -9.71 -21.01 -13.88
CA TYR A 52 -8.98 -20.29 -12.83
C TYR A 52 -8.66 -21.20 -11.62
N HIS A 53 -7.60 -22.00 -11.73
CA HIS A 53 -7.12 -22.82 -10.62
C HIS A 53 -6.55 -21.95 -9.50
N GLN A 54 -7.32 -21.86 -8.41
CA GLN A 54 -7.06 -21.11 -7.19
C GLN A 54 -5.81 -21.64 -6.47
N ARG A 55 -4.61 -21.21 -6.91
CA ARG A 55 -3.33 -21.76 -6.45
C ARG A 55 -3.02 -21.35 -5.01
N SER A 56 -3.32 -22.25 -4.08
CA SER A 56 -3.20 -22.06 -2.63
C SER A 56 -1.83 -21.52 -2.20
N ARG A 57 -1.78 -20.23 -1.81
CA ARG A 57 -0.65 -19.67 -1.05
C ARG A 57 -0.80 -20.08 0.41
N ARG A 58 0.08 -20.96 0.89
CA ARG A 58 0.13 -21.37 2.30
C ARG A 58 0.62 -20.21 3.18
N HIS A 59 -0.29 -19.34 3.60
CA HIS A 59 -0.05 -18.39 4.68
C HIS A 59 0.04 -19.15 6.02
N THR A 60 1.23 -19.59 6.40
CA THR A 60 1.49 -20.08 7.76
C THR A 60 1.55 -18.90 8.73
N SER A 61 0.39 -18.42 9.18
CA SER A 61 0.32 -17.49 10.29
C SER A 61 1.03 -18.07 11.52
N ARG A 62 1.92 -17.29 12.13
CA ARG A 62 2.59 -17.62 13.40
C ARG A 62 2.58 -16.45 14.38
N HIS A 63 1.47 -15.70 14.42
CA HIS A 63 1.14 -14.89 15.59
C HIS A 63 0.65 -15.81 16.72
N ALA A 64 1.59 -16.29 17.53
CA ALA A 64 1.28 -16.93 18.81
C ALA A 64 1.23 -15.85 19.90
N HIS A 65 0.04 -15.42 20.32
CA HIS A 65 -0.12 -14.55 21.49
C HIS A 65 0.36 -15.29 22.75
N CYS A 66 1.43 -14.80 23.37
CA CYS A 66 1.85 -15.24 24.69
C CYS A 66 0.99 -14.55 25.76
N GLN A 67 -0.23 -15.05 25.98
CA GLN A 67 -1.03 -14.63 27.13
C GLN A 67 -0.35 -15.11 28.42
N GLN A 68 -0.04 -14.18 29.33
CA GLN A 68 0.44 -14.50 30.67
C GLN A 68 -0.74 -14.68 31.63
N PRO A 69 -0.90 -15.84 32.28
CA PRO A 69 -1.75 -15.95 33.46
C PRO A 69 -1.01 -15.35 34.66
N TYR A 70 -1.55 -14.29 35.26
CA TYR A 70 -1.14 -13.87 36.60
C TYR A 70 -1.59 -14.94 37.61
N GLN A 71 -0.65 -15.71 38.15
CA GLN A 71 -0.90 -16.58 39.31
C GLN A 71 -0.10 -16.09 40.53
N LYS A 72 -0.80 -15.99 41.66
CA LYS A 72 -0.23 -15.56 42.94
C LYS A 72 0.80 -16.59 43.42
N TYR A 73 1.96 -16.12 43.85
CA TYR A 73 2.88 -16.94 44.64
C TYR A 73 2.38 -17.03 46.08
N THR A 74 1.70 -18.13 46.42
CA THR A 74 1.49 -18.52 47.82
C THR A 74 2.82 -19.02 48.39
N VAL A 75 3.25 -18.47 49.53
CA VAL A 75 4.47 -18.91 50.21
C VAL A 75 4.14 -20.07 51.13
N GLU A 76 4.61 -21.29 50.82
CA GLU A 76 4.78 -22.31 51.86
C GLU A 76 5.73 -23.46 51.48
N ASN A 77 6.11 -24.23 52.50
CA ASN A 77 6.76 -25.55 52.46
C ASN A 77 8.10 -25.69 51.72
N ARG A 78 9.12 -25.16 52.43
CA ARG A 78 10.48 -25.69 52.58
C ARG A 78 10.54 -27.23 52.61
N MET A 79 10.55 -27.89 51.45
CA MET A 79 10.93 -29.31 51.36
C MET A 79 12.45 -29.48 51.51
N LYS A 80 12.85 -30.54 52.22
CA LYS A 80 14.23 -30.83 52.60
C LYS A 80 15.06 -31.23 51.39
N THR A 81 16.32 -30.79 51.33
CA THR A 81 17.35 -31.48 50.56
C THR A 81 17.58 -32.85 51.18
N THR A 82 17.05 -33.90 50.56
CA THR A 82 17.45 -35.28 50.83
C THR A 82 18.74 -35.60 50.09
N ASP A 83 19.73 -36.14 50.80
CA ASP A 83 21.03 -36.52 50.23
C ASP A 83 20.91 -37.74 49.31
N ALA A 84 20.53 -37.49 48.06
CA ALA A 84 20.46 -38.49 46.99
C ALA A 84 21.86 -38.83 46.46
N SER A 85 22.65 -39.50 47.31
CA SER A 85 23.85 -40.28 46.96
C SER A 85 24.82 -39.65 45.94
N MET A 86 25.83 -38.92 46.42
CA MET A 86 27.10 -38.75 45.68
C MET A 86 27.93 -40.05 45.70
N GLY A 87 27.31 -41.16 45.25
CA GLY A 87 27.82 -42.54 45.36
C GLY A 87 28.53 -43.05 44.11
N ALA A 88 29.18 -42.16 43.34
CA ALA A 88 30.03 -42.55 42.22
C ALA A 88 31.24 -41.60 42.14
N VAL A 89 32.45 -42.13 42.29
CA VAL A 89 33.68 -41.36 42.11
C VAL A 89 33.84 -41.04 40.62
N LEU A 90 33.39 -39.86 40.22
CA LEU A 90 33.64 -39.33 38.88
C LEU A 90 35.14 -39.11 38.72
N SER A 91 35.71 -39.55 37.60
CA SER A 91 37.12 -39.26 37.30
C SER A 91 37.35 -37.73 37.30
N PRO A 92 38.55 -37.25 37.70
CA PRO A 92 38.79 -35.81 37.90
C PRO A 92 38.39 -34.95 36.69
N SER A 93 38.66 -35.40 35.46
CA SER A 93 38.27 -34.68 34.25
C SER A 93 36.75 -34.61 34.04
N ILE A 94 35.97 -35.59 34.49
CA ILE A 94 34.50 -35.53 34.44
C ILE A 94 33.96 -34.57 35.53
N ALA A 95 34.53 -34.61 36.74
CA ALA A 95 34.15 -33.71 37.83
C ALA A 95 34.45 -32.23 37.50
N GLU A 96 35.59 -31.97 36.84
CA GLU A 96 36.01 -30.66 36.31
C GLU A 96 35.06 -30.17 35.20
N LEU A 97 34.69 -31.02 34.23
CA LEU A 97 33.73 -30.68 33.16
C LEU A 97 32.33 -30.33 33.68
N ILE A 98 31.94 -30.90 34.82
CA ILE A 98 30.68 -30.60 35.53
C ILE A 98 30.87 -29.42 36.51
N GLY A 99 32.10 -28.94 36.71
CA GLY A 99 32.40 -27.80 37.57
C GLY A 99 32.03 -28.03 39.03
N GLN A 100 32.20 -29.27 39.53
CA GLN A 100 31.99 -29.60 40.94
C GLN A 100 33.08 -29.00 41.84
N SER A 101 34.27 -28.74 41.27
CA SER A 101 35.37 -28.02 41.91
C SER A 101 35.12 -26.51 41.98
N GLY A 102 34.68 -26.03 43.14
CA GLY A 102 34.95 -24.68 43.67
C GLY A 102 34.47 -23.44 42.87
N SER A 103 33.59 -22.64 43.50
CA SER A 103 33.31 -21.22 43.15
C SER A 103 32.76 -20.90 41.75
N SER A 104 31.44 -20.74 41.63
CA SER A 104 30.80 -19.95 40.55
C SER A 104 29.29 -19.69 40.73
N SER A 105 28.84 -18.55 40.20
CA SER A 105 27.46 -18.00 40.17
C SER A 105 26.27 -18.98 40.36
N ARG A 106 25.46 -18.70 41.39
CA ARG A 106 24.81 -19.70 42.26
C ARG A 106 23.38 -20.17 41.88
N ARG A 107 22.85 -19.89 40.68
CA ARG A 107 21.52 -20.40 40.25
C ARG A 107 21.48 -20.91 38.81
N LYS A 108 21.84 -20.10 37.80
CA LYS A 108 21.71 -20.47 36.37
C LYS A 108 22.60 -21.65 35.92
N ARG A 109 23.64 -22.01 36.67
CA ARG A 109 24.40 -23.25 36.41
C ARG A 109 23.63 -24.52 36.79
N ILE A 110 22.85 -24.51 37.88
CA ILE A 110 22.36 -25.73 38.56
C ILE A 110 21.53 -26.64 37.62
N SER A 111 20.64 -26.09 36.79
CA SER A 111 19.84 -26.88 35.84
C SER A 111 20.69 -27.51 34.73
N CYS A 112 21.75 -26.84 34.27
CA CYS A 112 22.73 -27.42 33.36
C CYS A 112 23.51 -28.55 34.03
N LEU A 113 23.95 -28.36 35.29
CA LEU A 113 24.69 -29.37 36.04
C LEU A 113 23.86 -30.64 36.26
N LEU A 114 22.59 -30.51 36.66
CA LEU A 114 21.67 -31.65 36.80
C LEU A 114 21.43 -32.36 35.45
N SER A 115 21.31 -31.61 34.35
CA SER A 115 21.21 -32.19 33.01
C SER A 115 22.49 -32.95 32.61
N ASP A 116 23.66 -32.46 33.00
CA ASP A 116 24.96 -33.07 32.67
C ASP A 116 25.24 -34.30 33.53
N LEU A 117 24.96 -34.25 34.83
CA LEU A 117 25.00 -35.43 35.71
C LEU A 117 24.06 -36.54 35.20
N LYS A 118 22.82 -36.19 34.80
CA LYS A 118 21.90 -37.15 34.18
C LYS A 118 22.42 -37.71 32.85
N THR A 119 23.22 -36.93 32.11
CA THR A 119 23.85 -37.40 30.86
C THR A 119 25.00 -38.35 31.14
N VAL A 120 25.86 -38.06 32.14
CA VAL A 120 26.89 -38.99 32.61
C VAL A 120 26.25 -40.31 33.02
N ASN A 121 25.29 -40.29 33.94
CA ASN A 121 24.69 -41.50 34.47
C ASN A 121 24.03 -42.32 33.34
N SER A 122 23.30 -41.68 32.43
CA SER A 122 22.69 -42.37 31.29
C SER A 122 23.71 -42.98 30.31
N ILE A 123 24.89 -42.38 30.13
CA ILE A 123 25.94 -42.95 29.28
C ILE A 123 26.67 -44.08 30.01
N SER A 124 26.97 -43.91 31.30
CA SER A 124 27.61 -44.94 32.13
C SER A 124 26.76 -46.21 32.24
N GLU A 125 25.44 -46.09 32.49
CA GLU A 125 24.57 -47.28 32.52
C GLU A 125 24.43 -47.94 31.16
N ASN A 126 24.39 -47.18 30.06
CA ASN A 126 24.40 -47.74 28.70
C ASN A 126 25.72 -48.48 28.39
N ILE A 127 26.87 -48.00 28.87
CA ILE A 127 28.18 -48.66 28.71
C ILE A 127 28.24 -49.97 29.51
N LYS A 128 27.74 -49.98 30.75
CA LYS A 128 27.60 -51.20 31.57
C LYS A 128 26.68 -52.23 30.90
N GLY A 129 25.50 -51.81 30.48
CA GLY A 129 24.49 -52.67 29.85
C GLY A 129 24.93 -53.29 28.51
N ALA A 130 25.98 -52.75 27.89
CA ALA A 130 26.54 -53.27 26.64
C ALA A 130 27.52 -54.45 26.82
N ASN A 131 27.73 -54.98 28.04
CA ASN A 131 28.64 -56.11 28.35
C ASN A 131 30.02 -55.97 27.69
N SER A 132 30.61 -54.78 27.79
CA SER A 132 31.79 -54.40 27.01
C SER A 132 33.09 -54.52 27.80
N PHE A 133 34.11 -55.15 27.19
CA PHE A 133 35.48 -55.30 27.74
C PHE A 133 36.30 -53.97 27.73
N LEU A 134 35.65 -52.83 27.97
CA LEU A 134 36.28 -51.50 27.96
C LEU A 134 36.97 -51.23 29.30
N THR A 135 38.25 -50.84 29.28
CA THR A 135 38.95 -50.42 30.49
C THR A 135 38.31 -49.16 31.10
N PRO A 136 38.41 -48.94 32.42
CA PRO A 136 37.80 -47.78 33.09
C PRO A 136 38.24 -46.43 32.49
N GLU A 137 39.49 -46.29 32.05
CA GLU A 137 39.97 -45.05 31.41
C GLU A 137 39.24 -44.77 30.10
N LEU A 138 39.01 -45.80 29.29
CA LEU A 138 38.32 -45.68 28.00
C LEU A 138 36.84 -45.36 28.19
N GLN A 139 36.18 -45.96 29.18
CA GLN A 139 34.81 -45.61 29.56
C GLN A 139 34.71 -44.14 30.01
N HIS A 140 35.63 -43.69 30.87
CA HIS A 140 35.70 -42.29 31.29
C HIS A 140 36.01 -41.32 30.15
N ALA A 141 36.88 -41.69 29.20
CA ALA A 141 37.19 -40.88 28.03
C ALA A 141 35.98 -40.67 27.11
N ILE A 142 35.19 -41.72 26.88
CA ILE A 142 33.93 -41.67 26.09
C ILE A 142 32.92 -40.71 26.76
N VAL A 143 32.69 -40.86 28.07
CA VAL A 143 31.80 -39.99 28.84
C VAL A 143 32.29 -38.53 28.82
N ALA A 144 33.60 -38.30 28.97
CA ALA A 144 34.20 -36.98 28.98
C ALA A 144 34.09 -36.28 27.62
N ASP A 145 34.30 -36.95 26.48
CA ASP A 145 34.09 -36.32 25.18
C ASP A 145 32.60 -36.11 24.85
N ALA A 146 31.70 -37.01 25.27
CA ALA A 146 30.27 -36.78 25.14
C ALA A 146 29.82 -35.51 25.90
N LEU A 147 30.32 -35.30 27.13
CA LEU A 147 30.15 -34.06 27.87
C LEU A 147 30.77 -32.85 27.14
N LYS A 148 32.04 -32.94 26.71
CA LYS A 148 32.71 -31.87 25.95
C LYS A 148 31.91 -31.51 24.68
N LYS A 149 31.37 -32.49 23.94
CA LYS A 149 30.47 -32.29 22.78
C LYS A 149 29.19 -31.55 23.19
N LYS A 150 28.50 -31.96 24.26
CA LYS A 150 27.27 -31.32 24.77
C LYS A 150 27.51 -29.88 25.27
N ILE A 151 28.62 -29.63 25.95
CA ILE A 151 29.04 -28.28 26.40
C ILE A 151 29.31 -27.39 25.16
N ARG A 152 30.16 -27.84 24.23
CA ARG A 152 30.46 -27.14 22.97
C ARG A 152 29.23 -26.92 22.08
N HIS A 153 28.21 -27.77 22.15
CA HIS A 153 26.94 -27.56 21.44
C HIS A 153 26.10 -26.46 22.10
N ARG A 154 25.85 -26.55 23.42
CA ARG A 154 25.05 -25.54 24.15
C ARG A 154 25.64 -24.14 24.05
N GLU A 155 26.96 -24.01 24.10
CA GLU A 155 27.61 -22.70 23.96
C GLU A 155 27.48 -22.12 22.54
N ARG A 156 27.60 -22.95 21.50
CA ARG A 156 27.27 -22.54 20.11
C ARG A 156 25.81 -22.13 19.98
N CYS A 157 24.87 -22.82 20.61
CA CYS A 157 23.46 -22.42 20.64
C CYS A 157 23.25 -21.09 21.39
N ARG A 158 23.94 -20.86 22.51
CA ARG A 158 23.89 -19.60 23.27
C ARG A 158 24.38 -18.43 22.41
N ILE A 159 25.53 -18.58 21.76
CA ILE A 159 26.11 -17.58 20.85
C ILE A 159 25.21 -17.33 19.65
N ASN A 160 24.68 -18.38 19.01
CA ASN A 160 23.79 -18.23 17.86
C ASN A 160 22.45 -17.57 18.24
N GLN A 161 21.88 -17.86 19.40
CA GLN A 161 20.69 -17.13 19.89
C GLN A 161 21.00 -15.67 20.22
N ALA A 162 22.17 -15.35 20.78
CA ALA A 162 22.59 -13.97 21.02
C ALA A 162 22.72 -13.20 19.69
N ARG A 163 23.43 -13.78 18.71
CA ARG A 163 23.57 -13.24 17.35
C ARG A 163 22.22 -13.10 16.64
N TYR A 164 21.28 -14.03 16.85
CA TYR A 164 19.92 -13.93 16.29
C TYR A 164 19.18 -12.72 16.86
N ARG A 165 19.17 -12.54 18.19
CA ARG A 165 18.54 -11.37 18.84
C ARG A 165 19.19 -10.06 18.39
N GLN A 166 20.52 -10.02 18.28
CA GLN A 166 21.24 -8.85 17.78
C GLN A 166 20.89 -8.51 16.33
N ARG A 167 20.74 -9.51 15.45
CA ARG A 167 20.29 -9.30 14.06
C ARG A 167 18.84 -8.83 13.95
N GLN A 168 17.95 -9.26 14.85
CA GLN A 168 16.58 -8.76 14.88
C GLN A 168 16.55 -7.29 15.28
N LEU A 169 17.28 -6.91 16.35
CA LEU A 169 17.42 -5.52 16.78
C LEU A 169 18.01 -4.63 15.67
N GLN A 170 19.05 -5.09 14.98
CA GLN A 170 19.65 -4.32 13.87
C GLN A 170 18.63 -4.06 12.76
N VAL A 171 17.86 -5.06 12.34
CA VAL A 171 16.83 -4.89 11.29
C VAL A 171 15.71 -3.95 11.74
N GLU A 172 15.37 -3.93 13.03
CA GLU A 172 14.40 -3.00 13.62
C GLU A 172 14.93 -1.55 13.52
N THR A 173 16.16 -1.30 13.97
CA THR A 173 16.82 0.02 13.84
C THR A 173 17.04 0.45 12.39
N ASP A 174 17.48 -0.45 11.50
CA ASP A 174 17.67 -0.17 10.07
C ASP A 174 16.36 0.29 9.39
N ILE A 175 15.21 -0.24 9.84
CA ILE A 175 13.87 0.16 9.37
C ILE A 175 13.47 1.52 9.95
N GLU A 176 13.73 1.78 11.24
CA GLU A 176 13.46 3.08 11.85
C GLU A 176 14.28 4.20 11.18
N ASP A 177 15.59 3.99 10.97
CA ASP A 177 16.46 4.92 10.26
C ASP A 177 16.00 5.15 8.81
N ALA A 178 15.56 4.10 8.10
CA ALA A 178 14.99 4.24 6.76
C ALA A 178 13.68 5.08 6.76
N ILE A 179 12.81 4.88 7.76
CA ILE A 179 11.59 5.68 7.93
C ILE A 179 11.92 7.14 8.27
N HIS A 180 12.90 7.39 9.13
CA HIS A 180 13.37 8.74 9.46
C HIS A 180 13.99 9.45 8.26
N LYS A 181 14.81 8.74 7.46
CA LYS A 181 15.37 9.24 6.20
C LYS A 181 14.26 9.61 5.21
N LEU A 182 13.32 8.69 4.93
CA LEU A 182 12.23 8.94 3.99
C LEU A 182 11.32 10.11 4.44
N LYS A 183 11.03 10.24 5.73
CA LYS A 183 10.31 11.41 6.27
C LYS A 183 11.07 12.73 6.09
N SER A 184 12.40 12.71 6.20
CA SER A 184 13.25 13.88 5.93
C SER A 184 13.28 14.22 4.44
N GLU A 185 13.37 13.21 3.58
CA GLU A 185 13.39 13.34 2.12
C GLU A 185 12.06 13.91 1.59
N ILE A 186 10.91 13.39 2.05
CA ILE A 186 9.58 13.95 1.78
C ILE A 186 9.53 15.43 2.19
N LYS A 187 9.91 15.76 3.43
CA LYS A 187 9.92 17.16 3.91
C LYS A 187 10.85 18.07 3.09
N GLN A 188 11.97 17.56 2.59
CA GLN A 188 12.87 18.33 1.71
C GLN A 188 12.25 18.55 0.33
N LEU A 189 11.55 17.56 -0.23
CA LEU A 189 10.83 17.67 -1.51
C LEU A 189 9.61 18.60 -1.39
N ASP A 190 8.87 18.55 -0.29
CA ASP A 190 7.78 19.49 0.02
C ASP A 190 8.31 20.93 0.11
N ASN A 191 9.36 21.15 0.91
CA ASN A 191 10.02 22.46 1.03
C ASN A 191 10.58 22.96 -0.31
N LYS A 192 11.17 22.07 -1.12
CA LYS A 192 11.67 22.41 -2.46
C LYS A 192 10.53 22.83 -3.38
N THR A 193 9.44 22.07 -3.39
CA THR A 193 8.23 22.39 -4.16
C THR A 193 7.64 23.73 -3.74
N TYR A 194 7.59 24.03 -2.44
CA TYR A 194 7.11 25.30 -1.89
C TYR A 194 8.01 26.50 -2.25
N ASN A 195 9.34 26.32 -2.27
CA ASN A 195 10.30 27.39 -2.51
C ASN A 195 10.59 27.64 -4.01
N GLU A 196 10.60 26.60 -4.84
CA GLU A 196 10.82 26.74 -6.29
C GLU A 196 9.53 27.11 -7.02
N THR A 197 8.37 26.70 -6.53
CA THR A 197 7.09 27.23 -7.01
C THR A 197 6.83 28.60 -6.41
N ARG A 198 7.33 29.66 -7.08
CA ARG A 198 6.80 31.02 -6.91
C ARG A 198 5.29 30.95 -7.15
N GLN A 199 4.50 30.95 -6.07
CA GLN A 199 3.06 30.73 -6.15
C GLN A 199 2.43 31.69 -7.17
N PRO A 200 1.73 31.16 -8.19
CA PRO A 200 0.79 31.95 -8.97
C PRO A 200 -0.21 32.59 -8.00
N THR A 201 -0.23 33.93 -7.93
CA THR A 201 -1.08 34.67 -6.97
C THR A 201 -2.57 34.45 -7.23
N ALA A 202 -2.92 34.04 -8.45
CA ALA A 202 -4.20 33.44 -8.80
C ALA A 202 -4.01 31.91 -9.03
N PRO A 203 -4.93 31.05 -8.54
CA PRO A 203 -4.83 29.60 -8.72
C PRO A 203 -4.91 29.21 -10.21
N THR A 204 -4.18 28.17 -10.59
CA THR A 204 -4.18 27.69 -11.99
C THR A 204 -5.49 27.01 -12.36
N SER A 205 -5.84 27.00 -13.65
CA SER A 205 -7.02 26.28 -14.17
C SER A 205 -7.05 24.80 -13.80
N TRP A 206 -5.88 24.15 -13.69
CA TRP A 206 -5.72 22.78 -13.20
C TRP A 206 -6.10 22.63 -11.72
N ALA A 207 -5.70 23.58 -10.87
CA ALA A 207 -6.06 23.59 -9.45
C ALA A 207 -7.57 23.85 -9.29
N LEU A 208 -8.10 24.86 -9.98
CA LEU A 208 -9.53 25.19 -9.97
C LEU A 208 -10.40 24.01 -10.47
N ALA A 209 -10.02 23.33 -11.55
CA ALA A 209 -10.75 22.16 -12.03
C ALA A 209 -10.65 20.96 -11.06
N SER A 210 -9.50 20.76 -10.41
CA SER A 210 -9.37 19.76 -9.33
C SER A 210 -10.30 20.07 -8.16
N ASP A 211 -10.45 21.36 -7.83
CA ASP A 211 -11.39 21.86 -6.84
C ASP A 211 -12.85 21.63 -7.27
N TYR A 212 -13.20 21.85 -8.54
CA TYR A 212 -14.52 21.52 -9.09
C TYR A 212 -14.90 20.05 -8.86
N PHE A 213 -14.01 19.10 -9.17
CA PHE A 213 -14.28 17.68 -8.93
C PHE A 213 -14.36 17.32 -7.44
N ARG A 214 -13.58 17.98 -6.59
CA ARG A 214 -13.67 17.80 -5.13
C ARG A 214 -15.00 18.31 -4.58
N GLN A 215 -15.43 19.49 -5.03
CA GLN A 215 -16.69 20.09 -4.62
C GLN A 215 -17.91 19.33 -5.16
N LEU A 216 -17.85 18.77 -6.38
CA LEU A 216 -18.87 17.86 -6.92
C LEU A 216 -19.04 16.63 -6.02
N ASN A 217 -17.95 15.89 -5.77
CA ASN A 217 -17.97 14.69 -4.92
C ASN A 217 -18.46 15.00 -3.49
N TYR A 218 -18.10 16.17 -2.95
CA TYR A 218 -18.57 16.60 -1.64
C TYR A 218 -20.07 16.94 -1.67
N TYR A 219 -20.53 17.73 -2.64
CA TYR A 219 -21.93 18.11 -2.81
C TYR A 219 -22.86 16.90 -2.95
N VAL A 220 -22.54 15.94 -3.83
CA VAL A 220 -23.40 14.75 -4.02
C VAL A 220 -23.52 13.89 -2.76
N SER A 221 -22.59 14.02 -1.82
CA SER A 221 -22.63 13.34 -0.51
C SER A 221 -23.65 13.97 0.47
N SER A 222 -24.06 15.23 0.28
CA SER A 222 -25.13 15.86 1.07
C SER A 222 -25.75 17.11 0.40
N PRO A 223 -26.52 16.93 -0.70
CA PRO A 223 -26.92 18.04 -1.58
C PRO A 223 -27.65 19.19 -0.87
N GLU A 224 -28.60 18.89 0.02
CA GLU A 224 -29.42 19.89 0.71
C GLU A 224 -28.58 20.78 1.64
N LYS A 225 -27.66 20.17 2.40
CA LYS A 225 -26.82 20.87 3.38
C LYS A 225 -25.72 21.68 2.69
N LEU A 226 -25.23 21.19 1.54
CA LEU A 226 -24.09 21.74 0.82
C LEU A 226 -24.49 22.65 -0.35
N TYR A 227 -25.79 22.81 -0.64
CA TYR A 227 -26.29 23.69 -1.69
C TYR A 227 -25.71 25.10 -1.60
N LYS A 228 -25.73 25.74 -0.42
CA LYS A 228 -25.22 27.12 -0.25
C LYS A 228 -23.73 27.25 -0.54
N SER A 229 -22.91 26.27 -0.16
CA SER A 229 -21.47 26.28 -0.43
C SER A 229 -21.15 25.90 -1.88
N ALA A 230 -21.89 24.97 -2.49
CA ALA A 230 -21.72 24.59 -3.89
C ALA A 230 -22.16 25.71 -4.84
N PHE A 231 -23.32 26.35 -4.58
CA PHE A 231 -23.80 27.52 -5.32
C PHE A 231 -22.79 28.67 -5.26
N LYS A 232 -22.30 29.00 -4.06
CA LYS A 232 -21.26 30.02 -3.89
C LYS A 232 -20.00 29.66 -4.69
N PHE A 233 -19.52 28.42 -4.58
CA PHE A 233 -18.34 27.96 -5.33
C PHE A 233 -18.53 28.08 -6.84
N ILE A 234 -19.67 27.64 -7.39
CA ILE A 234 -19.96 27.74 -8.83
C ILE A 234 -20.02 29.21 -9.29
N HIS A 235 -20.64 30.11 -8.52
CA HIS A 235 -20.68 31.54 -8.81
C HIS A 235 -19.28 32.21 -8.74
N GLU A 236 -18.40 31.76 -7.84
CA GLU A 236 -17.01 32.24 -7.78
C GLU A 236 -16.14 31.63 -8.90
N PHE A 237 -16.39 30.39 -9.30
CA PHE A 237 -15.65 29.63 -10.32
C PHE A 237 -15.99 30.05 -11.77
N MET A 238 -17.26 30.33 -12.07
CA MET A 238 -17.72 30.69 -13.41
C MET A 238 -17.49 32.18 -13.71
N ALA A 239 -17.32 32.52 -14.99
CA ALA A 239 -17.45 33.89 -15.48
C ALA A 239 -18.92 34.32 -15.36
N PRO A 240 -19.22 35.55 -14.91
CA PRO A 240 -20.57 36.10 -15.08
C PRO A 240 -20.82 36.31 -16.58
N ASP A 241 -21.99 35.90 -17.08
CA ASP A 241 -22.34 36.18 -18.48
C ASP A 241 -22.73 37.67 -18.65
N VAL A 242 -22.69 38.15 -19.89
CA VAL A 242 -22.92 39.58 -20.20
C VAL A 242 -24.40 39.84 -20.51
N GLU A 243 -25.29 39.49 -19.57
CA GLU A 243 -26.59 40.13 -19.40
C GLU A 243 -27.19 39.81 -18.00
N ASP A 244 -27.76 40.83 -17.35
CA ASP A 244 -28.11 40.93 -15.92
C ASP A 244 -29.00 39.80 -15.33
N SER A 245 -28.43 38.62 -15.00
CA SER A 245 -29.20 37.51 -14.38
C SER A 245 -28.50 36.68 -13.28
N SER A 246 -27.34 37.13 -12.77
CA SER A 246 -26.36 36.51 -11.83
C SER A 246 -26.78 35.39 -10.83
N SER A 247 -28.04 35.29 -10.42
CA SER A 247 -28.54 34.22 -9.53
C SER A 247 -29.17 33.03 -10.27
N PHE A 248 -29.59 33.19 -11.52
CA PHE A 248 -30.25 32.16 -12.32
C PHE A 248 -29.24 31.24 -13.02
N GLU A 249 -28.21 31.81 -13.65
CA GLU A 249 -27.11 31.10 -14.31
C GLU A 249 -26.43 30.08 -13.38
N ALA A 250 -26.15 30.48 -12.12
CA ALA A 250 -25.47 29.63 -11.16
C ALA A 250 -26.30 28.40 -10.72
N ASP A 251 -27.64 28.47 -10.73
CA ASP A 251 -28.49 27.28 -10.52
C ASP A 251 -28.54 26.40 -11.79
N GLU A 252 -28.52 26.96 -13.01
CA GLU A 252 -28.38 26.15 -14.25
C GLU A 252 -27.03 25.41 -14.30
N TRP A 253 -25.94 26.02 -13.86
CA TRP A 253 -24.64 25.32 -13.75
C TRP A 253 -24.62 24.26 -12.64
N LEU A 254 -25.23 24.53 -11.48
CA LEU A 254 -25.35 23.57 -10.37
C LEU A 254 -26.36 22.44 -10.64
N LYS A 255 -27.31 22.66 -11.56
CA LYS A 255 -28.38 21.74 -11.98
C LYS A 255 -27.89 20.33 -12.26
N ASN A 256 -26.79 20.17 -13.00
CA ASN A 256 -26.28 18.84 -13.34
C ASN A 256 -25.74 18.09 -12.11
N TRP A 257 -25.19 18.78 -11.12
CA TRP A 257 -24.80 18.16 -9.83
C TRP A 257 -26.06 17.74 -9.05
N ARG A 258 -27.05 18.64 -8.97
CA ARG A 258 -28.33 18.41 -8.29
C ARG A 258 -29.10 17.24 -8.89
N LEU A 259 -29.21 17.17 -10.22
CA LEU A 259 -29.84 16.07 -10.95
C LEU A 259 -29.10 14.76 -10.70
N SER A 260 -27.75 14.75 -10.82
CA SER A 260 -26.94 13.55 -10.53
C SER A 260 -27.24 12.97 -9.14
N ALA A 261 -27.22 13.82 -8.10
CA ALA A 261 -27.46 13.39 -6.71
C ALA A 261 -28.94 13.11 -6.38
N THR A 262 -29.88 13.60 -7.19
CA THR A 262 -31.32 13.30 -7.05
C THR A 262 -31.69 11.99 -7.75
N TYR A 263 -31.00 11.68 -8.85
CA TYR A 263 -31.32 10.57 -9.74
C TYR A 263 -30.59 9.27 -9.39
N PHE A 264 -29.40 9.32 -8.79
CA PHE A 264 -28.60 8.13 -8.49
C PHE A 264 -28.02 8.16 -7.07
N GLU A 265 -27.78 6.97 -6.52
CA GLU A 265 -27.04 6.79 -5.26
C GLU A 265 -25.56 6.48 -5.56
N ASP A 266 -24.69 6.51 -4.55
CA ASP A 266 -23.24 6.24 -4.66
C ASP A 266 -22.48 7.01 -5.77
N VAL A 267 -22.94 8.23 -6.10
CA VAL A 267 -22.32 9.05 -7.15
C VAL A 267 -20.90 9.44 -6.74
N HIS A 268 -19.92 9.06 -7.56
CA HIS A 268 -18.52 9.42 -7.39
C HIS A 268 -17.85 9.66 -8.74
N VAL A 269 -17.04 10.73 -8.84
CA VAL A 269 -16.28 11.08 -10.05
C VAL A 269 -14.80 11.09 -9.73
N GLU A 270 -14.06 10.16 -10.34
CA GLU A 270 -12.61 10.06 -10.23
C GLU A 270 -11.94 10.72 -11.45
N VAL A 271 -10.96 11.59 -11.23
CA VAL A 271 -10.17 12.22 -12.32
C VAL A 271 -8.99 11.30 -12.66
N LYS A 272 -8.92 10.84 -13.91
CA LYS A 272 -7.84 9.98 -14.41
C LYS A 272 -6.65 10.75 -14.99
N GLY A 273 -6.86 12.02 -15.32
CA GLY A 273 -5.82 12.94 -15.81
C GLY A 273 -6.44 14.19 -16.41
N MET A 274 -5.60 15.21 -16.63
CA MET A 274 -5.99 16.47 -17.27
C MET A 274 -5.01 16.83 -18.38
N LYS A 275 -5.46 17.60 -19.38
CA LYS A 275 -4.64 18.16 -20.46
C LYS A 275 -5.19 19.50 -20.93
N THR A 276 -4.31 20.44 -21.26
CA THR A 276 -4.65 21.72 -21.91
C THR A 276 -4.26 21.65 -23.39
N PRO A 277 -5.17 21.29 -24.32
CA PRO A 277 -4.88 21.34 -25.75
C PRO A 277 -4.61 22.77 -26.26
N THR A 278 -5.19 23.78 -25.60
CA THR A 278 -5.06 25.21 -25.88
C THR A 278 -5.05 25.98 -24.55
N PRO A 279 -4.65 27.26 -24.51
CA PRO A 279 -4.60 28.05 -23.27
C PRO A 279 -5.96 28.27 -22.61
N ASP A 280 -7.03 28.31 -23.42
CA ASP A 280 -8.42 28.56 -23.01
C ASP A 280 -9.20 27.28 -22.67
N THR A 281 -8.66 26.08 -22.95
CA THR A 281 -9.42 24.82 -22.84
C THR A 281 -8.66 23.81 -22.00
N LEU A 282 -9.34 23.27 -20.98
CA LEU A 282 -8.84 22.19 -20.14
C LEU A 282 -9.76 20.97 -20.27
N ILE A 283 -9.21 19.82 -20.65
CA ILE A 283 -9.93 18.55 -20.75
C ILE A 283 -9.49 17.63 -19.62
N ALA A 284 -10.40 17.30 -18.72
CA ALA A 284 -10.22 16.29 -17.69
C ALA A 284 -10.82 14.96 -18.16
N GLY A 285 -10.03 13.89 -18.18
CA GLY A 285 -10.53 12.51 -18.36
C GLY A 285 -11.03 11.96 -17.02
N THR A 286 -12.23 11.38 -17.00
CA THR A 286 -12.91 10.96 -15.78
C THR A 286 -13.35 9.50 -15.81
N THR A 287 -13.63 8.96 -14.63
CA THR A 287 -14.42 7.74 -14.44
C THR A 287 -15.48 8.02 -13.40
N THR A 288 -16.74 7.96 -13.80
CA THR A 288 -17.88 8.17 -12.92
C THR A 288 -18.46 6.81 -12.53
N SER A 289 -18.82 6.65 -11.26
CA SER A 289 -19.60 5.51 -10.78
C SER A 289 -20.88 5.99 -10.11
N MET A 290 -21.96 5.23 -10.24
CA MET A 290 -23.27 5.54 -9.67
C MET A 290 -24.13 4.28 -9.59
N THR A 291 -25.04 4.20 -8.62
CA THR A 291 -25.95 3.07 -8.40
C THR A 291 -27.36 3.40 -8.89
N ILE A 292 -27.91 2.53 -9.75
CA ILE A 292 -29.30 2.60 -10.23
C ILE A 292 -30.22 2.05 -9.14
N THR A 293 -31.13 2.86 -8.63
CA THR A 293 -32.13 2.44 -7.62
C THR A 293 -33.56 2.56 -8.13
N SER A 294 -34.53 2.17 -7.29
CA SER A 294 -35.96 2.34 -7.59
C SER A 294 -36.31 3.82 -7.90
N ASN A 295 -35.62 4.76 -7.24
CA ASN A 295 -35.79 6.18 -7.53
C ASN A 295 -35.19 6.57 -8.89
N THR A 296 -34.02 6.02 -9.25
CA THR A 296 -33.42 6.19 -10.59
C THR A 296 -34.38 5.72 -11.68
N LEU A 297 -34.95 4.52 -11.55
CA LEU A 297 -35.87 3.98 -12.54
C LEU A 297 -37.11 4.88 -12.68
N ARG A 298 -37.72 5.31 -11.56
CA ARG A 298 -38.87 6.22 -11.57
C ARG A 298 -38.57 7.59 -12.21
N LEU A 299 -37.41 8.18 -11.94
CA LEU A 299 -37.11 9.56 -12.36
C LEU A 299 -36.45 9.63 -13.74
N VAL A 300 -35.56 8.68 -14.06
CA VAL A 300 -34.72 8.67 -15.26
C VAL A 300 -35.26 7.73 -16.34
N PHE A 301 -35.87 6.60 -15.97
CA PHE A 301 -36.37 5.59 -16.90
C PHE A 301 -37.87 5.27 -16.69
N PRO A 302 -38.77 6.28 -16.59
CA PRO A 302 -40.16 6.09 -16.17
C PRO A 302 -40.95 5.14 -17.08
N HIS A 303 -40.56 5.05 -18.35
CA HIS A 303 -41.13 4.15 -19.36
C HIS A 303 -40.79 2.66 -19.15
N LEU A 304 -39.82 2.33 -18.29
CA LEU A 304 -39.47 0.96 -17.93
C LEU A 304 -40.32 0.38 -16.77
N ASN A 305 -41.26 1.15 -16.23
CA ASN A 305 -42.39 0.62 -15.47
C ASN A 305 -43.49 0.17 -16.45
N ILE A 306 -44.17 -0.95 -16.15
CA ILE A 306 -45.26 -1.49 -16.96
C ILE A 306 -46.46 -0.51 -17.09
N ASP A 307 -46.63 0.42 -16.14
CA ASP A 307 -47.62 1.51 -16.27
C ASP A 307 -47.22 2.62 -17.27
N GLY A 308 -45.97 2.64 -17.76
CA GLY A 308 -45.45 3.63 -18.71
C GLY A 308 -45.30 5.06 -18.17
N VAL A 309 -45.73 5.33 -16.92
CA VAL A 309 -45.78 6.67 -16.30
C VAL A 309 -44.88 6.78 -15.06
N GLY A 310 -44.03 5.78 -14.81
CA GLY A 310 -43.03 5.80 -13.73
C GLY A 310 -43.58 5.51 -12.33
N GLY A 311 -44.87 5.16 -12.19
CA GLY A 311 -45.50 4.66 -10.96
C GLY A 311 -45.25 5.47 -9.67
N THR A 312 -46.10 6.45 -9.40
CA THR A 312 -46.06 7.24 -8.15
C THR A 312 -46.17 6.42 -6.86
N LYS A 313 -46.71 5.19 -6.94
CA LYS A 313 -46.83 4.23 -5.82
C LYS A 313 -45.99 2.95 -6.00
N GLY A 314 -45.15 2.88 -7.04
CA GLY A 314 -44.42 1.67 -7.44
C GLY A 314 -45.30 0.71 -8.26
N GLY A 315 -45.18 0.81 -9.59
CA GLY A 315 -45.73 -0.21 -10.51
C GLY A 315 -44.79 -1.41 -10.65
N ALA A 316 -45.21 -2.40 -11.44
CA ALA A 316 -44.37 -3.56 -11.74
C ALA A 316 -43.28 -3.19 -12.76
N TRP A 317 -42.02 -3.50 -12.45
CA TRP A 317 -40.90 -3.22 -13.34
C TRP A 317 -40.89 -4.14 -14.57
N SER A 318 -40.56 -3.57 -15.73
CA SER A 318 -40.23 -4.35 -16.93
C SER A 318 -38.97 -5.20 -16.72
N PRO A 319 -38.75 -6.28 -17.52
CA PRO A 319 -37.53 -7.08 -17.44
C PRO A 319 -36.24 -6.26 -17.60
N LEU A 320 -36.25 -5.17 -18.38
CA LEU A 320 -35.13 -4.23 -18.50
C LEU A 320 -34.86 -3.50 -17.18
N ALA A 321 -35.90 -2.93 -16.56
CA ALA A 321 -35.78 -2.31 -15.24
C ALA A 321 -35.29 -3.32 -14.18
N SER A 322 -35.73 -4.58 -14.21
CA SER A 322 -35.25 -5.64 -13.32
C SER A 322 -33.78 -6.00 -13.54
N LYS A 323 -33.25 -5.94 -14.78
CA LYS A 323 -31.81 -6.10 -15.06
C LYS A 323 -31.00 -4.93 -14.47
N LEU A 324 -31.53 -3.72 -14.50
CA LEU A 324 -30.86 -2.47 -14.10
C LEU A 324 -30.93 -2.15 -12.60
N LEU A 325 -31.97 -2.60 -11.90
CA LEU A 325 -32.17 -2.29 -10.48
C LEU A 325 -31.03 -2.81 -9.60
N GLY A 326 -30.49 -1.95 -8.74
CA GLY A 326 -29.40 -2.26 -7.82
C GLY A 326 -28.04 -2.45 -8.50
N LYS A 327 -27.89 -2.06 -9.78
CA LYS A 327 -26.61 -2.15 -10.49
C LYS A 327 -25.81 -0.86 -10.32
N ARG A 328 -24.53 -1.00 -9.98
CA ARG A 328 -23.56 0.10 -10.01
C ARG A 328 -22.96 0.21 -11.41
N LEU A 329 -23.27 1.29 -12.12
CA LEU A 329 -22.61 1.66 -13.36
C LEU A 329 -21.20 2.18 -13.05
N VAL A 330 -20.27 1.93 -13.98
CA VAL A 330 -18.97 2.59 -14.04
C VAL A 330 -18.76 3.00 -15.51
N MET A 331 -18.69 4.31 -15.74
CA MET A 331 -18.63 4.93 -17.06
C MET A 331 -17.33 5.73 -17.20
N SER A 332 -16.67 5.61 -18.34
CA SER A 332 -15.55 6.48 -18.72
C SER A 332 -16.10 7.78 -19.32
N GLY A 333 -15.46 8.90 -19.05
CA GLY A 333 -15.97 10.19 -19.50
C GLY A 333 -14.89 11.26 -19.63
N SER A 334 -15.36 12.47 -19.95
CA SER A 334 -14.53 13.67 -19.99
C SER A 334 -15.35 14.90 -19.61
N VAL A 335 -14.72 15.83 -18.90
CA VAL A 335 -15.25 17.19 -18.70
C VAL A 335 -14.31 18.18 -19.39
N ILE A 336 -14.88 19.05 -20.22
CA ILE A 336 -14.20 20.13 -20.91
C ILE A 336 -14.58 21.43 -20.21
N PHE A 337 -13.58 22.14 -19.71
CA PHE A 337 -13.72 23.49 -19.17
C PHE A 337 -13.13 24.47 -20.18
N HIS A 338 -13.95 25.44 -20.60
CA HIS A 338 -13.48 26.62 -21.32
C HIS A 338 -13.24 27.73 -20.30
N TRP A 339 -12.19 28.52 -20.50
CA TRP A 339 -11.66 29.50 -19.57
C TRP A 339 -11.48 30.85 -20.25
N ASP A 340 -11.87 31.92 -19.57
CA ASP A 340 -11.36 33.24 -19.89
C ASP A 340 -9.99 33.43 -19.23
N SER A 341 -8.96 33.61 -20.06
CA SER A 341 -7.59 33.87 -19.61
C SER A 341 -7.39 35.24 -18.94
N LEU A 342 -8.32 36.18 -19.08
CA LEU A 342 -8.23 37.52 -18.49
C LEU A 342 -8.75 37.55 -17.04
N THR A 343 -9.91 36.95 -16.78
CA THR A 343 -10.49 36.85 -15.43
C THR A 343 -10.06 35.60 -14.66
N GLY A 344 -9.51 34.58 -15.34
CA GLY A 344 -9.12 33.30 -14.73
C GLY A 344 -10.32 32.42 -14.33
N LYS A 345 -11.51 32.70 -14.86
CA LYS A 345 -12.78 32.02 -14.56
C LYS A 345 -13.23 31.11 -15.71
N ALA A 346 -14.03 30.10 -15.40
CA ALA A 346 -14.57 29.19 -16.41
C ALA A 346 -15.77 29.80 -17.12
N THR A 347 -15.78 29.83 -18.46
CA THR A 347 -16.88 30.35 -19.27
C THR A 347 -17.89 29.27 -19.66
N SER A 348 -17.49 28.00 -19.69
CA SER A 348 -18.39 26.89 -20.00
C SER A 348 -17.85 25.56 -19.46
N ILE A 349 -18.73 24.72 -18.94
CA ILE A 349 -18.41 23.36 -18.49
C ILE A 349 -19.26 22.36 -19.29
N GLN A 350 -18.62 21.49 -20.05
CA GLN A 350 -19.29 20.45 -20.86
C GLN A 350 -18.87 19.06 -20.38
N SER A 351 -19.83 18.26 -19.93
CA SER A 351 -19.59 16.88 -19.48
C SER A 351 -20.09 15.86 -20.50
N ARG A 352 -19.36 14.76 -20.65
CA ARG A 352 -19.78 13.57 -21.40
C ARG A 352 -19.32 12.30 -20.69
N ALA A 353 -20.13 11.25 -20.71
CA ALA A 353 -19.78 9.93 -20.18
C ALA A 353 -20.41 8.81 -21.00
N ASP A 354 -19.65 7.75 -21.28
CA ASP A 354 -20.13 6.57 -21.99
C ASP A 354 -21.03 5.72 -21.08
N MET A 355 -22.34 5.92 -21.19
CA MET A 355 -23.33 5.04 -20.56
C MET A 355 -23.64 3.80 -21.40
N ILE A 356 -23.32 3.78 -22.71
CA ILE A 356 -23.59 2.65 -23.60
C ILE A 356 -22.78 1.42 -23.20
N THR A 357 -21.46 1.56 -22.99
CA THR A 357 -20.59 0.44 -22.61
C THR A 357 -21.03 -0.27 -21.33
N PRO A 358 -21.31 0.42 -20.19
CA PRO A 358 -21.78 -0.27 -18.99
C PRO A 358 -23.22 -0.79 -19.12
N MET A 359 -24.11 -0.10 -19.84
CA MET A 359 -25.49 -0.60 -20.07
C MET A 359 -25.49 -1.87 -20.94
N LEU A 360 -24.68 -1.92 -22.01
CA LEU A 360 -24.53 -3.09 -22.87
C LEU A 360 -24.01 -4.32 -22.10
N LYS A 361 -23.06 -4.10 -21.17
CA LYS A 361 -22.54 -5.16 -20.27
C LYS A 361 -23.58 -5.70 -19.29
N LEU A 362 -24.60 -4.91 -18.91
CA LEU A 362 -25.68 -5.33 -18.02
C LEU A 362 -26.87 -5.95 -18.76
N LEU A 363 -27.18 -5.45 -19.96
CA LEU A 363 -28.38 -5.82 -20.69
C LEU A 363 -28.15 -6.97 -21.69
N GLY A 364 -26.96 -7.03 -22.30
CA GLY A 364 -26.53 -8.12 -23.18
C GLY A 364 -26.81 -7.94 -24.68
N SER A 365 -27.63 -6.95 -25.06
CA SER A 365 -27.91 -6.62 -26.47
C SER A 365 -27.91 -5.10 -26.67
N LEU A 366 -27.61 -4.63 -27.89
CA LEU A 366 -27.72 -3.20 -28.23
C LEU A 366 -29.20 -2.77 -28.38
N GLU A 367 -30.09 -3.71 -28.68
CA GLU A 367 -31.54 -3.51 -28.74
C GLU A 367 -32.10 -3.19 -27.34
N ASP A 368 -31.77 -3.98 -26.32
CA ASP A 368 -32.15 -3.71 -24.93
C ASP A 368 -31.62 -2.35 -24.46
N VAL A 369 -30.40 -1.98 -24.86
CA VAL A 369 -29.81 -0.66 -24.56
C VAL A 369 -30.59 0.45 -25.25
N SER A 370 -30.92 0.30 -26.54
CA SER A 370 -31.75 1.26 -27.28
C SER A 370 -33.12 1.44 -26.63
N ASN A 371 -33.77 0.34 -26.25
CA ASN A 371 -35.06 0.33 -25.54
C ASN A 371 -34.96 0.93 -24.13
N ALA A 372 -33.83 0.77 -23.43
CA ALA A 372 -33.59 1.41 -22.14
C ALA A 372 -33.46 2.94 -22.29
N PHE A 373 -32.81 3.45 -23.34
CA PHE A 373 -32.68 4.89 -23.59
C PHE A 373 -33.89 5.52 -24.31
N TYR A 374 -34.75 4.73 -24.97
CA TYR A 374 -35.95 5.22 -25.65
C TYR A 374 -36.95 5.86 -24.67
N LYS A 375 -37.01 7.20 -24.64
CA LYS A 375 -37.76 8.02 -23.65
C LYS A 375 -37.15 8.07 -22.23
N ALA A 376 -35.89 7.67 -22.07
CA ALA A 376 -35.14 8.00 -20.85
C ALA A 376 -34.90 9.51 -20.72
N ARG A 377 -34.79 10.00 -19.48
CA ARG A 377 -34.41 11.40 -19.17
C ARG A 377 -32.91 11.65 -19.07
N VAL A 378 -32.11 10.65 -19.46
CA VAL A 378 -30.65 10.75 -19.61
C VAL A 378 -30.27 10.21 -20.98
N THR A 379 -29.32 10.86 -21.65
CA THR A 379 -28.84 10.47 -22.97
C THR A 379 -27.72 9.41 -22.88
N PRO A 380 -27.43 8.69 -23.98
CA PRO A 380 -26.27 7.78 -24.09
C PRO A 380 -24.91 8.35 -23.67
N ASP A 381 -24.72 9.67 -23.84
CA ASP A 381 -23.51 10.42 -23.47
C ASP A 381 -23.57 11.05 -22.06
N GLY A 382 -24.57 10.68 -21.25
CA GLY A 382 -24.65 11.03 -19.83
C GLY A 382 -25.25 12.42 -19.51
N ASN A 383 -25.86 13.09 -20.49
CA ASN A 383 -26.50 14.38 -20.29
C ASN A 383 -27.99 14.24 -19.92
N PHE A 384 -28.49 15.11 -19.04
CA PHE A 384 -29.90 15.07 -18.61
C PHE A 384 -30.79 15.91 -19.52
N THR A 385 -31.86 15.31 -20.04
CA THR A 385 -32.86 16.05 -20.83
C THR A 385 -33.72 16.92 -19.90
N ARG A 386 -34.06 18.14 -20.31
CA ARG A 386 -35.06 18.95 -19.60
C ARG A 386 -36.40 18.19 -19.54
N CYS A 387 -37.01 18.14 -18.36
CA CYS A 387 -38.33 17.53 -18.11
C CYS A 387 -39.48 18.38 -18.67
#